data_AF-G4MLU1-F1
#
_entry.id   AF-G4MLU1-F1
#
_cell.length_a   1.000
_cell.length_b   1.000
_cell.length_c   1.000
_cell.angle_alpha   90.00
_cell.angle_beta   90.00
_cell.angle_gamma   90.00
#
_symmetry.space_group_name_H-M   'P 1'
#
loop_
_entity.id
_entity.type
_entity.pdbx_description
1 polymer ?
#
loop_
_entity_poly.entity_id
_entity_poly.type
_entity_poly.pdbx_seq_one_letter_code
_entity_poly.pdbx_strand_id
1 'polypeptide(L)'
;MFNPFGISTFALALLLINAVAAITPALLYRGDTRSPETIEKSNGFLSRAVTLGLAEDYSITPVMHVKLPRKDRRYPHDPWISTSKSWKSTYFFISVRQDGKTAWVYHIRTQGLCFRDVFAEHRAAGVPYTMGHEQEFVTASWIPWDNVEGWHIVEPDGKRTYVPKNKKHVPFLSTSISEESGRQRPNQVSL
;
A
#
# COMPACT_ATOMS: atom_id res chain seq x y z
N MET A 1 -55.47 -26.93 -44.72
CA MET A 1 -55.52 -26.22 -43.44
C MET A 1 -54.34 -26.73 -42.61
N PHE A 2 -53.24 -25.98 -42.53
CA PHE A 2 -52.07 -26.34 -41.74
C PHE A 2 -52.06 -25.52 -40.47
N ASN A 3 -52.00 -26.20 -39.33
CA ASN A 3 -51.84 -25.63 -38.01
C ASN A 3 -50.32 -25.62 -37.71
N PRO A 4 -49.64 -24.47 -37.53
CA PRO A 4 -48.29 -24.48 -37.03
C PRO A 4 -48.33 -24.29 -35.52
N PHE A 5 -47.90 -25.31 -34.80
CA PHE A 5 -47.47 -25.22 -33.42
C PHE A 5 -46.49 -24.07 -33.25
N GLY A 6 -46.94 -23.00 -32.59
CA GLY A 6 -46.05 -22.03 -31.98
C GLY A 6 -45.38 -22.67 -30.77
N ILE A 7 -44.07 -22.46 -30.68
CA ILE A 7 -43.18 -22.41 -29.50
C ILE A 7 -41.82 -22.95 -29.99
N SER A 8 -41.05 -22.04 -30.57
CA SER A 8 -39.61 -22.15 -30.75
C SER A 8 -39.17 -20.70 -30.85
N THR A 9 -38.55 -20.10 -29.85
CA THR A 9 -37.25 -20.48 -29.31
C THR A 9 -37.13 -19.97 -27.88
N PHE A 10 -36.78 -20.87 -26.95
CA PHE A 10 -36.18 -20.50 -25.68
C PHE A 10 -34.82 -19.87 -26.00
N ALA A 11 -34.77 -18.55 -26.20
CA ALA A 11 -33.52 -17.82 -26.27
C ALA A 11 -32.93 -17.80 -24.86
N LEU A 12 -32.25 -18.89 -24.51
CA LEU A 12 -31.39 -19.00 -23.34
C LEU A 12 -30.25 -17.99 -23.55
N ALA A 13 -30.47 -16.77 -23.09
CA ALA A 13 -29.44 -15.75 -22.97
C ALA A 13 -28.43 -16.28 -21.96
N LEU A 14 -27.37 -16.93 -22.45
CA LEU A 14 -26.17 -17.21 -21.68
C LEU A 14 -25.60 -15.86 -21.22
N LEU A 15 -25.94 -15.48 -19.99
CA LEU A 15 -25.19 -14.52 -19.21
C LEU A 15 -23.76 -15.07 -19.05
N LEU A 16 -22.88 -14.69 -19.96
CA LEU A 16 -21.44 -14.75 -19.77
C LEU A 16 -21.08 -13.78 -18.64
N ILE A 17 -21.19 -14.27 -17.39
CA ILE A 17 -20.60 -13.61 -16.24
C ILE A 17 -19.09 -13.78 -16.41
N ASN A 18 -18.46 -12.84 -17.11
CA ASN A 18 -17.02 -12.68 -17.12
C ASN A 18 -16.59 -12.23 -15.72
N ALA A 19 -16.52 -13.17 -14.78
CA ALA A 19 -15.83 -13.00 -13.52
C ALA A 19 -14.33 -12.96 -13.83
N VAL A 20 -13.85 -11.80 -14.31
CA VAL A 20 -12.43 -11.50 -14.29
C VAL A 20 -12.06 -11.39 -12.82
N ALA A 21 -11.58 -12.50 -12.24
CA ALA A 21 -10.95 -12.46 -10.94
C ALA A 21 -9.82 -11.43 -11.03
N ALA A 22 -9.91 -10.36 -10.24
CA ALA A 22 -8.90 -9.32 -10.23
C ALA A 22 -7.58 -9.96 -9.79
N ILE A 23 -6.62 -10.06 -10.72
CA ILE A 23 -5.30 -10.57 -10.42
C ILE A 23 -4.67 -9.59 -9.43
N THR A 24 -4.38 -10.04 -8.21
CA THR A 24 -3.64 -9.27 -7.23
C THR A 24 -2.28 -8.89 -7.83
N PRO A 25 -1.93 -7.59 -7.90
CA PRO A 25 -0.62 -7.16 -8.37
C PRO A 25 0.49 -7.82 -7.54
N ALA A 26 1.62 -8.19 -8.15
CA ALA A 26 2.75 -8.78 -7.44
C ALA A 26 3.33 -7.85 -6.36
N LEU A 27 3.18 -6.54 -6.56
CA LEU A 27 3.65 -5.48 -5.68
C LEU A 27 2.54 -4.47 -5.39
N LEU A 28 2.39 -4.11 -4.12
CA LEU A 28 1.50 -3.06 -3.64
C LEU A 28 2.29 -2.05 -2.79
N TYR A 29 1.73 -0.86 -2.58
CA TYR A 29 2.33 0.22 -1.82
C TYR A 29 1.53 0.52 -0.56
N ARG A 30 2.22 0.88 0.52
CA ARG A 30 1.60 1.34 1.76
C ARG A 30 2.30 2.57 2.31
N GLY A 31 1.57 3.68 2.42
CA GLY A 31 2.02 4.87 3.12
C GLY A 31 1.82 4.72 4.63
N ASP A 32 2.85 4.95 5.43
CA ASP A 32 2.78 4.88 6.89
C ASP A 32 3.74 5.89 7.53
N THR A 33 3.38 6.42 8.70
CA THR A 33 4.21 7.37 9.48
C THR A 33 5.08 6.65 10.51
N ARG A 34 5.00 5.32 10.59
CA ARG A 34 5.91 4.49 11.40
C ARG A 34 7.16 4.15 10.61
N SER A 35 8.31 4.21 11.28
CA SER A 35 9.61 3.89 10.70
C SER A 35 9.75 2.39 10.38
N PRO A 36 10.68 2.02 9.47
CA PRO A 36 10.96 0.62 9.15
C PRO A 36 11.31 -0.20 10.39
N GLU A 37 12.11 0.36 11.30
CA GLU A 37 12.45 -0.25 12.59
C GLU A 37 11.20 -0.55 13.44
N THR A 38 10.23 0.38 13.47
CA THR A 38 8.98 0.20 14.22
C THR A 38 8.14 -0.93 13.63
N ILE A 39 8.06 -1.00 12.31
CA ILE A 39 7.33 -2.05 11.59
C ILE A 39 8.03 -3.40 11.76
N GLU A 40 9.36 -3.45 11.63
CA GLU A 40 10.17 -4.64 11.85
C GLU A 40 10.02 -5.19 13.27
N LYS A 41 10.09 -4.32 14.29
CA LYS A 41 9.89 -4.71 15.69
C LYS A 41 8.49 -5.32 15.95
N SER A 42 7.51 -4.96 15.13
CA SER A 42 6.15 -5.50 15.17
C SER A 42 5.99 -6.77 14.31
N ASN A 43 7.09 -7.26 13.72
CA ASN A 43 7.12 -8.32 12.72
C ASN A 43 6.23 -8.03 11.49
N GLY A 44 6.08 -6.75 11.12
CA GLY A 44 5.31 -6.30 9.96
C GLY A 44 4.17 -5.33 10.31
N PHE A 45 3.20 -5.23 9.40
CA PHE A 45 2.01 -4.39 9.62
C PHE A 45 0.93 -5.20 10.29
N LEU A 46 0.41 -4.68 11.39
CA LEU A 46 -0.73 -5.23 12.11
C LEU A 46 -1.97 -4.39 11.81
N SER A 47 -3.14 -5.01 11.85
CA SER A 47 -4.43 -4.30 11.80
C SER A 47 -4.55 -3.33 12.97
N ARG A 48 -5.54 -2.43 12.89
CA ARG A 48 -5.77 -1.48 13.98
C ARG A 48 -6.14 -2.20 15.27
N ALA A 49 -7.02 -3.19 15.19
CA ALA A 49 -7.47 -3.95 16.35
C ALA A 49 -6.28 -4.59 17.09
N VAL A 50 -5.41 -5.29 16.36
CA VAL A 50 -4.23 -5.93 16.94
C VAL A 50 -3.25 -4.90 17.53
N THR A 51 -3.05 -3.77 16.84
CA THR A 51 -2.19 -2.68 17.36
C THR A 51 -2.73 -2.09 18.68
N LEU A 52 -4.05 -2.15 18.90
CA LEU A 52 -4.72 -1.69 20.12
C LEU A 52 -4.90 -2.79 21.17
N GLY A 53 -4.47 -4.02 20.91
CA GLY A 53 -4.72 -5.17 21.80
C GLY A 53 -6.19 -5.59 21.87
N LEU A 54 -6.97 -5.29 20.82
CA LEU A 54 -8.38 -5.60 20.71
C LEU A 54 -8.61 -6.80 19.79
N ALA A 55 -9.74 -7.50 20.02
CA ALA A 55 -10.20 -8.53 19.09
C ALA A 55 -10.60 -7.90 17.74
N GLU A 56 -10.33 -8.61 16.66
CA GLU A 56 -10.71 -8.22 15.30
C GLU A 56 -12.18 -8.55 15.02
N ASP A 57 -12.90 -7.62 14.38
CA ASP A 57 -14.28 -7.82 13.93
C ASP A 57 -14.33 -8.10 12.43
N TYR A 58 -14.32 -9.39 12.07
CA TYR A 58 -14.38 -9.86 10.69
C TYR A 58 -15.76 -9.73 10.04
N SER A 59 -16.78 -9.26 10.76
CA SER A 59 -18.06 -8.86 10.15
C SER A 59 -17.94 -7.54 9.37
N ILE A 60 -16.88 -6.77 9.62
CA ILE A 60 -16.54 -5.57 8.85
C ILE A 60 -16.03 -6.04 7.47
N THR A 61 -16.82 -5.82 6.43
CA THR A 61 -16.42 -6.14 5.05
C THR A 61 -15.46 -5.06 4.49
N PRO A 62 -14.76 -5.30 3.37
CA PRO A 62 -13.93 -4.29 2.71
C PRO A 62 -14.76 -3.06 2.28
N VAL A 63 -16.03 -3.26 1.93
CA VAL A 63 -16.96 -2.16 1.63
C VAL A 63 -17.26 -1.32 2.88
N MET A 64 -17.42 -1.96 4.04
CA MET A 64 -17.63 -1.27 5.31
C MET A 64 -16.38 -0.54 5.79
N HIS A 65 -15.20 -1.16 5.66
CA HIS A 65 -13.89 -0.58 6.01
C HIS A 65 -13.72 0.85 5.52
N VAL A 66 -13.96 1.08 4.22
CA VAL A 66 -13.83 2.40 3.58
C VAL A 66 -14.78 3.45 4.20
N LYS A 67 -15.96 3.02 4.65
CA LYS A 67 -17.05 3.90 5.08
C LYS A 67 -17.14 4.04 6.60
N LEU A 68 -16.35 3.29 7.36
CA LEU A 68 -16.48 3.19 8.80
C LEU A 68 -15.97 4.48 9.48
N PRO A 69 -16.84 5.29 10.11
CA PRO A 69 -16.39 6.53 10.71
C PRO A 69 -15.63 6.26 12.01
N ARG A 70 -14.65 7.12 12.31
CA ARG A 70 -13.82 7.02 13.54
C ARG A 70 -14.60 6.92 14.85
N LYS A 71 -15.82 7.48 14.89
CA LYS A 71 -16.70 7.47 16.07
C LYS A 71 -17.52 6.16 16.19
N ASP A 72 -17.53 5.32 15.16
CA ASP A 72 -18.20 4.01 15.24
C ASP A 72 -17.41 3.09 16.18
N ARG A 73 -18.12 2.39 17.07
CA ARG A 73 -17.52 1.47 18.03
C ARG A 73 -16.77 0.30 17.39
N ARG A 74 -17.07 -0.03 16.13
CA ARG A 74 -16.39 -1.07 15.35
C ARG A 74 -15.08 -0.59 14.73
N TYR A 75 -14.90 0.73 14.57
CA TYR A 75 -13.70 1.31 13.97
C TYR A 75 -12.36 0.86 14.60
N PRO A 76 -12.23 0.76 15.94
CA PRO A 76 -11.00 0.22 16.52
C PRO A 76 -10.82 -1.29 16.30
N HIS A 77 -11.89 -2.02 15.96
CA HIS A 77 -11.88 -3.47 15.69
C HIS A 77 -11.69 -3.82 14.21
N ASP A 78 -11.48 -2.81 13.36
CA ASP A 78 -11.28 -2.96 11.92
C ASP A 78 -10.06 -3.87 11.59
N PRO A 79 -10.28 -5.03 10.92
CA PRO A 79 -9.22 -5.99 10.64
C PRO A 79 -8.40 -5.65 9.39
N TRP A 80 -8.79 -4.64 8.61
CA TRP A 80 -8.22 -4.42 7.28
C TRP A 80 -6.97 -3.54 7.30
N ILE A 81 -5.95 -3.98 6.57
CA ILE A 81 -4.73 -3.23 6.30
C ILE A 81 -4.77 -2.76 4.84
N SER A 82 -4.95 -1.45 4.64
CA SER A 82 -4.96 -0.81 3.33
C SER A 82 -3.58 -0.80 2.66
N THR A 83 -3.59 -1.10 1.38
CA THR A 83 -2.47 -0.95 0.43
C THR A 83 -3.03 -0.46 -0.91
N SER A 84 -2.18 -0.02 -1.82
CA SER A 84 -2.60 0.52 -3.11
C SER A 84 -1.68 0.05 -4.24
N LYS A 85 -2.23 -0.20 -5.43
CA LYS A 85 -1.39 -0.39 -6.64
C LYS A 85 -0.86 0.94 -7.21
N SER A 86 -1.38 2.07 -6.74
CA SER A 86 -1.01 3.42 -7.19
C SER A 86 0.04 4.04 -6.29
N TRP A 87 1.29 4.02 -6.75
CA TRP A 87 2.38 4.78 -6.14
C TRP A 87 2.00 6.26 -5.94
N LYS A 88 1.44 6.89 -6.98
CA LYS A 88 1.06 8.32 -6.96
C LYS A 88 0.04 8.63 -5.87
N SER A 89 -1.00 7.81 -5.75
CA SER A 89 -2.03 8.01 -4.71
C SER A 89 -1.45 7.77 -3.32
N THR A 90 -0.65 6.71 -3.14
CA THR A 90 -0.01 6.39 -1.86
C THR A 90 0.92 7.51 -1.38
N TYR A 91 1.74 8.04 -2.30
CA TYR A 91 2.63 9.16 -2.02
C TYR A 91 1.83 10.43 -1.66
N PHE A 92 0.81 10.77 -2.44
CA PHE A 92 -0.03 11.93 -2.15
C PHE A 92 -0.65 11.80 -0.75
N PHE A 93 -1.26 10.65 -0.44
CA PHE A 93 -1.85 10.36 0.86
C PHE A 93 -0.87 10.51 2.02
N ILE A 94 0.35 9.99 1.89
CA ILE A 94 1.32 10.11 2.98
C ILE A 94 1.89 11.52 3.09
N SER A 95 2.11 12.23 1.97
CA SER A 95 2.62 13.60 1.99
C SER A 95 1.69 14.58 2.70
N VAL A 96 0.37 14.35 2.67
CA VAL A 96 -0.60 15.17 3.42
C VAL A 96 -0.73 14.77 4.89
N ARG A 97 -0.29 13.54 5.24
CA ARG A 97 -0.39 12.99 6.61
C ARG A 97 0.90 13.07 7.41
N GLN A 98 2.03 13.33 6.76
CA GLN A 98 3.33 13.34 7.41
C GLN A 98 3.49 14.48 8.42
N ASP A 99 2.62 15.49 8.40
CA ASP A 99 2.55 16.57 9.42
C ASP A 99 3.92 17.21 9.70
N GLY A 100 4.65 17.53 8.63
CA GLY A 100 6.00 18.11 8.71
C GLY A 100 7.10 17.18 9.21
N LYS A 101 6.84 15.87 9.34
CA LYS A 101 7.79 14.84 9.75
C LYS A 101 8.11 13.91 8.59
N THR A 102 9.18 13.14 8.74
CA THR A 102 9.50 12.05 7.82
C THR A 102 8.42 10.96 7.87
N ALA A 103 8.06 10.44 6.70
CA ALA A 103 7.15 9.30 6.55
C ALA A 103 7.70 8.30 5.53
N TRP A 104 6.99 7.19 5.31
CA TRP A 104 7.47 6.09 4.48
C TRP A 104 6.40 5.58 3.52
N VAL A 105 6.83 5.22 2.31
CA VAL A 105 6.03 4.41 1.38
C VAL A 105 6.71 3.05 1.21
N TYR A 106 6.10 2.04 1.79
CA TYR A 106 6.58 0.65 1.76
C TYR A 106 6.16 -0.07 0.49
N HIS A 107 7.05 -0.93 0.02
CA HIS A 107 6.88 -1.81 -1.14
C HIS A 107 6.57 -3.22 -0.61
N ILE A 108 5.35 -3.71 -0.90
CA ILE A 108 4.80 -4.93 -0.32
C ILE A 108 4.63 -6.00 -1.40
N ARG A 109 5.39 -7.10 -1.29
CA ARG A 109 5.21 -8.31 -2.08
C ARG A 109 3.93 -9.01 -1.65
N THR A 110 3.07 -9.34 -2.61
CA THR A 110 1.75 -9.94 -2.32
C THR A 110 1.74 -11.46 -2.28
N GLN A 111 2.80 -12.12 -2.74
CA GLN A 111 2.92 -13.57 -2.73
C GLN A 111 2.71 -14.14 -1.32
N GLY A 112 1.84 -15.16 -1.22
CA GLY A 112 1.51 -15.82 0.04
C GLY A 112 0.49 -15.09 0.90
N LEU A 113 -0.04 -13.94 0.45
CA LEU A 113 -1.05 -13.16 1.14
C LEU A 113 -2.37 -13.13 0.34
N CYS A 114 -3.49 -12.97 1.05
CA CYS A 114 -4.81 -12.85 0.43
C CYS A 114 -5.27 -11.39 0.45
N PHE A 115 -5.17 -10.72 -0.70
CA PHE A 115 -5.65 -9.36 -0.88
C PHE A 115 -7.00 -9.33 -1.60
N ARG A 116 -7.87 -8.41 -1.18
CA ARG A 116 -9.15 -8.11 -1.83
C ARG A 116 -9.10 -6.74 -2.49
N ASP A 117 -9.48 -6.69 -3.77
CA ASP A 117 -9.63 -5.44 -4.52
C ASP A 117 -10.89 -4.72 -4.03
N VAL A 118 -10.73 -3.57 -3.37
CA VAL A 118 -11.84 -2.84 -2.76
C VAL A 118 -12.85 -2.36 -3.81
N PHE A 119 -12.41 -2.04 -5.03
CA PHE A 119 -13.32 -1.66 -6.10
C PHE A 119 -14.15 -2.86 -6.60
N ALA A 120 -13.53 -4.04 -6.69
CA ALA A 120 -14.25 -5.27 -7.03
C ALA A 120 -15.28 -5.64 -5.96
N GLU A 121 -14.94 -5.49 -4.68
CA GLU A 121 -15.83 -5.72 -3.54
C GLU A 121 -17.05 -4.78 -3.58
N HIS A 122 -16.84 -3.49 -3.86
CA HIS A 122 -17.93 -2.52 -4.02
C HIS A 122 -18.83 -2.85 -5.22
N ARG A 123 -18.23 -3.22 -6.36
CA ARG A 123 -18.97 -3.66 -7.55
C ARG A 123 -19.83 -4.89 -7.25
N ALA A 124 -19.26 -5.90 -6.59
CA ALA A 124 -19.97 -7.12 -6.24
C ALA A 124 -21.13 -6.86 -5.27
N ALA A 125 -20.97 -5.89 -4.36
CA ALA A 125 -22.02 -5.47 -3.44
C ALA A 125 -23.08 -4.54 -4.06
N GLY A 126 -22.91 -4.11 -5.32
CA GLY A 126 -23.80 -3.11 -5.94
C GLY A 126 -23.73 -1.72 -5.28
N VAL A 127 -22.63 -1.42 -4.59
CA VAL A 127 -22.45 -0.18 -3.82
C VAL A 127 -21.52 0.77 -4.57
N PRO A 128 -21.92 2.04 -4.81
CA PRO A 128 -21.04 3.02 -5.43
C PRO A 128 -19.74 3.23 -4.65
N TYR A 129 -18.62 3.24 -5.38
CA TYR A 129 -17.28 3.51 -4.85
C TYR A 129 -16.73 4.83 -5.40
N THR A 130 -16.50 5.80 -4.51
CA THR A 130 -16.01 7.14 -4.89
C THR A 130 -14.49 7.27 -4.82
N MET A 131 -13.80 6.33 -4.18
CA MET A 131 -12.34 6.35 -3.98
C MET A 131 -11.59 5.47 -5.00
N GLY A 132 -12.14 5.30 -6.21
CA GLY A 132 -11.54 4.48 -7.27
C GLY A 132 -10.11 4.84 -7.64
N HIS A 133 -9.73 6.11 -7.48
CA HIS A 133 -8.39 6.62 -7.75
C HIS A 133 -7.33 6.13 -6.75
N GLU A 134 -7.74 5.70 -5.54
CA GLU A 134 -6.84 5.11 -4.55
C GLU A 134 -6.37 3.71 -4.97
N GLN A 135 -7.14 3.03 -5.82
CA GLN A 135 -6.78 1.71 -6.35
C GLN A 135 -6.41 0.74 -5.21
N GLU A 136 -7.24 0.73 -4.17
CA GLU A 136 -6.99 0.08 -2.89
C GLU A 136 -7.15 -1.44 -2.95
N PHE A 137 -6.22 -2.13 -2.30
CA PHE A 137 -6.28 -3.54 -1.96
C PHE A 137 -6.13 -3.68 -0.46
N VAL A 138 -6.97 -4.52 0.16
CA VAL A 138 -6.90 -4.79 1.61
C VAL A 138 -6.57 -6.24 1.88
N THR A 139 -5.76 -6.48 2.91
CA THR A 139 -5.59 -7.81 3.52
C THR A 139 -5.98 -7.72 4.98
N ALA A 140 -6.43 -8.85 5.54
CA ALA A 140 -6.80 -8.90 6.95
C ALA A 140 -5.60 -9.13 7.85
N SER A 141 -5.67 -8.56 9.06
CA SER A 141 -4.86 -8.86 10.24
C SER A 141 -3.39 -8.50 10.20
N TRP A 142 -2.64 -9.06 9.25
CA TRP A 142 -1.19 -9.00 9.26
C TRP A 142 -0.58 -9.02 7.86
N ILE A 143 0.40 -8.15 7.65
CA ILE A 143 1.37 -8.24 6.55
C ILE A 143 2.72 -8.53 7.20
N PRO A 144 3.32 -9.71 6.97
CA PRO A 144 4.63 -10.07 7.53
C PRO A 144 5.73 -9.10 7.12
N TRP A 145 6.70 -8.87 8.00
CA TRP A 145 7.89 -8.09 7.66
C TRP A 145 8.62 -8.63 6.43
N ASP A 146 8.62 -9.95 6.24
CA ASP A 146 9.23 -10.62 5.08
C ASP A 146 8.60 -10.26 3.74
N ASN A 147 7.35 -9.79 3.75
CA ASN A 147 6.66 -9.28 2.56
C ASN A 147 7.02 -7.83 2.24
N VAL A 148 7.76 -7.12 3.11
CA VAL A 148 8.31 -5.79 2.80
C VAL A 148 9.61 -5.95 2.01
N GLU A 149 9.70 -5.36 0.82
CA GLU A 149 10.88 -5.44 -0.05
C GLU A 149 11.82 -4.24 0.08
N GLY A 150 11.28 -3.12 0.55
CA GLY A 150 11.96 -1.85 0.71
C GLY A 150 10.95 -0.73 0.94
N TRP A 151 11.44 0.50 1.00
CA TRP A 151 10.60 1.67 1.22
C TRP A 151 11.23 2.91 0.61
N HIS A 152 10.41 3.90 0.32
CA HIS A 152 10.88 5.26 0.14
C HIS A 152 10.74 6.01 1.45
N ILE A 153 11.82 6.69 1.84
CA ILE A 153 11.78 7.77 2.83
C ILE A 153 11.15 8.97 2.13
N VAL A 154 10.15 9.58 2.75
CA VAL A 154 9.51 10.82 2.30
C VAL A 154 9.78 11.88 3.34
N GLU A 155 10.59 12.87 2.98
CA GLU A 155 10.96 13.96 3.87
C GLU A 155 9.92 15.10 3.84
N PRO A 156 9.91 15.98 4.86
CA PRO A 156 9.01 17.13 4.92
C PRO A 156 9.07 18.06 3.70
N ASP A 157 10.24 18.17 3.08
CA ASP A 157 10.49 18.98 1.88
C ASP A 157 10.07 18.29 0.56
N GLY A 158 9.52 17.07 0.65
CA GLY A 158 9.12 16.26 -0.50
C GLY A 158 10.25 15.49 -1.16
N LYS A 159 11.49 15.57 -0.64
CA LYS A 159 12.59 14.71 -1.07
C LYS A 159 12.24 13.25 -0.79
N ARG A 160 12.60 12.39 -1.73
CA ARG A 160 12.33 10.95 -1.66
C ARG A 160 13.59 10.15 -1.89
N THR A 161 13.82 9.13 -1.07
CA THR A 161 14.97 8.23 -1.23
C THR A 161 14.53 6.79 -1.05
N TYR A 162 14.76 5.95 -2.05
CA TYR A 162 14.47 4.52 -1.96
C TYR A 162 15.56 3.79 -1.18
N VAL A 163 15.14 2.90 -0.28
CA VAL A 163 15.97 2.02 0.52
C VAL A 163 15.47 0.59 0.32
N PRO A 164 16.24 -0.30 -0.33
CA PRO A 164 15.89 -1.71 -0.40
C PRO A 164 16.12 -2.37 0.95
N LYS A 165 15.21 -3.26 1.39
CA LYS A 165 15.33 -3.96 2.69
C LYS A 165 16.62 -4.77 2.81
N ASN A 166 17.07 -5.40 1.71
CA ASN A 166 18.17 -6.36 1.71
C ASN A 166 19.54 -5.77 1.34
N LYS A 167 19.73 -4.44 1.28
CA LYS A 167 21.10 -3.90 1.31
C LYS A 167 21.63 -4.05 2.73
N LYS A 168 22.69 -4.85 2.91
CA LYS A 168 23.51 -4.88 4.13
C LYS A 168 23.70 -3.44 4.61
N HIS A 169 23.28 -3.15 5.84
CA HIS A 169 23.48 -1.87 6.50
C HIS A 169 24.98 -1.55 6.44
N VAL A 170 25.40 -0.63 5.58
CA VAL A 170 26.69 0.05 5.75
C VAL A 170 26.33 1.22 6.66
N PRO A 171 26.80 1.27 7.92
CA PRO A 171 26.65 2.47 8.72
C PRO A 171 27.20 3.63 7.91
N PHE A 172 26.46 4.74 7.87
CA PHE A 172 26.97 5.98 7.34
C PHE A 172 28.12 6.41 8.24
N LEU A 173 29.35 6.00 7.91
CA LEU A 173 30.55 6.61 8.48
C LEU A 173 30.51 8.05 8.00
N SER A 174 30.27 8.95 8.95
CA SER A 174 30.51 10.37 8.75
C SER A 174 32.00 10.54 8.45
N THR A 175 32.38 10.55 7.18
CA THR A 175 33.68 11.09 6.81
C THR A 175 33.56 12.59 6.90
N SER A 176 33.87 13.11 8.09
CA SER A 176 34.34 14.47 8.26
C SER A 176 35.58 14.64 7.39
N ILE A 177 35.42 15.15 6.18
CA ILE A 177 36.54 15.73 5.45
C ILE A 177 36.72 17.13 6.04
N SER A 178 37.52 17.20 7.09
CA SER A 178 38.33 18.37 7.40
C SER A 178 39.40 18.47 6.33
N GLU A 179 39.18 19.27 5.30
CA GLU A 179 40.25 19.74 4.42
C GLU A 179 40.87 20.99 5.06
N GLU A 180 41.92 20.77 5.85
CA GLU A 180 42.91 21.80 6.16
C GLU A 180 44.30 21.37 5.69
N SER A 181 44.90 22.27 4.92
CA SER A 181 46.33 22.45 4.61
C SER A 181 46.99 21.64 3.47
N GLY A 182 47.42 22.40 2.45
CA GLY A 182 48.84 22.75 2.34
C GLY A 182 49.67 22.18 1.17
N ARG A 183 50.23 23.12 0.38
CA ARG A 183 51.40 23.04 -0.54
C ARG A 183 51.16 22.36 -1.90
N GLN A 184 51.70 22.83 -3.04
CA GLN A 184 52.90 23.65 -3.30
C GLN A 184 52.86 24.26 -4.73
N ARG A 185 53.61 25.35 -4.95
CA ARG A 185 53.79 26.09 -6.22
C ARG A 185 54.48 25.25 -7.31
N PRO A 186 54.39 25.68 -8.59
CA PRO A 186 55.53 25.63 -9.50
C PRO A 186 55.96 27.02 -10.00
N ASN A 187 57.28 27.16 -10.15
CA ASN A 187 58.00 28.32 -10.67
C ASN A 187 57.85 28.47 -12.20
N GLN A 188 57.89 29.75 -12.61
CA GLN A 188 58.49 30.35 -13.81
C GLN A 188 58.28 29.75 -15.21
N VAL A 189 57.82 30.61 -16.12
CA VAL A 189 58.41 30.76 -17.46
C VAL A 189 58.63 32.24 -17.74
N SER A 190 59.82 32.55 -18.24
CA SER A 190 60.37 33.85 -18.60
C SER A 190 59.90 34.32 -19.99
N LEU A 191 59.51 35.58 -20.10
CA LEU A 191 60.00 36.64 -21.01
C LEU A 191 59.12 37.87 -20.89
#